data_AF-A0A0F7FAG4-F1
#
_entry.id   AF-A0A0F7FAG4-F1
#
_cell.length_a   1.000
_cell.length_b   1.000
_cell.length_c   1.000
_cell.angle_alpha   90.00
_cell.angle_beta   90.00
_cell.angle_gamma   90.00
#
_symmetry.space_group_name_H-M   'P 1'
#
loop_
_entity.id
_entity.type
_entity.pdbx_description
1 polymer ?
#
loop_
_entity_poly.entity_id
_entity_poly.type
_entity_poly.pdbx_seq_one_letter_code
_entity_poly.pdbx_strand_id
1 'polypeptide(L)'
;MSLETLINTVKHESFHTDDEIKECINELVNEYGTNLFNDDDITQIVSPLRVLICEKLHNEGLLDINFKYFCHDNDEDEETDNLSTRCRYCNVILHEGLENHEVNRVYHFTRKSYEEILQYLASKDEEKYLMQELIKNFESLAKEIDEVIPFLGAGVSTPLKLPNWEGLLKRFEEHLPQNFQREAYKDFINKGNFFGGLEYLIDNSYYITNEDRLKDEIINIMSHADVKIDDEEHNFDDIIDLKSDYYVTTNYDLAMEHFMTKVSCYNTPVCMDEIGNLRNMSTTGNSIIHLHGHINRKPSMIVTKKDYDKLYSKRGTLVQLAAILGSRPLLFIGFSFKDKFFVDMYNKLVKILDTVHYIVLFNPEYEEIRNLNNKNIKVLGLKVSDGNYVKAIKVLFNFVKKNKTL
;
A
#
# COMPACT_ATOMS: atom_id res chain seq x y z
N MET A 1 0.33 31.13 -12.25
CA MET A 1 -0.28 30.18 -13.21
C MET A 1 -0.39 28.83 -12.50
N SER A 2 -1.07 27.84 -13.07
CA SER A 2 -1.32 26.57 -12.35
C SER A 2 -0.06 25.69 -12.32
N LEU A 3 0.08 24.80 -11.30
CA LEU A 3 1.10 23.74 -11.27
C LEU A 3 1.16 22.92 -12.58
N GLU A 4 0.04 22.77 -13.26
CA GLU A 4 -0.04 22.12 -14.57
C GLU A 4 0.72 22.87 -15.66
N THR A 5 0.68 24.21 -15.65
CA THR A 5 1.46 25.05 -16.58
C THR A 5 2.95 24.87 -16.31
N LEU A 6 3.34 24.85 -15.03
CA LEU A 6 4.73 24.60 -14.62
C LEU A 6 5.23 23.25 -15.12
N ILE A 7 4.48 22.16 -14.87
CA ILE A 7 4.89 20.80 -15.27
C ILE A 7 5.04 20.72 -16.79
N ASN A 8 4.12 21.31 -17.56
CA ASN A 8 4.22 21.33 -19.02
C ASN A 8 5.47 22.09 -19.49
N THR A 9 5.78 23.24 -18.88
CA THR A 9 6.99 24.00 -19.20
C THR A 9 8.26 23.21 -18.88
N VAL A 10 8.35 22.62 -17.67
CA VAL A 10 9.51 21.81 -17.25
C VAL A 10 9.68 20.59 -18.17
N LYS A 11 8.60 19.94 -18.58
CA LYS A 11 8.61 18.84 -19.54
C LYS A 11 9.22 19.24 -20.88
N HIS A 12 8.86 20.41 -21.40
CA HIS A 12 9.40 20.92 -22.66
C HIS A 12 10.87 21.31 -22.57
N GLU A 13 11.30 21.85 -21.42
CA GLU A 13 12.68 22.33 -21.23
C GLU A 13 13.67 21.22 -20.83
N SER A 14 13.20 20.19 -20.14
CA SER A 14 14.06 19.14 -19.56
C SER A 14 13.92 17.76 -20.20
N PHE A 15 12.90 17.54 -21.04
CA PHE A 15 12.56 16.24 -21.66
C PHE A 15 12.19 15.11 -20.67
N HIS A 16 11.94 15.43 -19.40
CA HIS A 16 11.41 14.48 -18.42
C HIS A 16 9.91 14.26 -18.61
N THR A 17 9.42 13.12 -18.15
CA THR A 17 8.01 12.76 -18.12
C THR A 17 7.25 13.50 -17.02
N ASP A 18 5.92 13.59 -17.13
CA ASP A 18 5.08 14.22 -16.10
C ASP A 18 5.24 13.55 -14.74
N ASP A 19 5.49 12.24 -14.72
CA ASP A 19 5.64 11.46 -13.49
C ASP A 19 6.98 11.76 -12.81
N GLU A 20 8.09 11.81 -13.56
CA GLU A 20 9.41 12.19 -13.03
C GLU A 20 9.41 13.61 -12.44
N ILE A 21 8.71 14.55 -13.11
CA ILE A 21 8.62 15.94 -12.63
C ILE A 21 7.80 16.00 -11.33
N LYS A 22 6.66 15.31 -11.27
CA LYS A 22 5.82 15.26 -10.06
C LYS A 22 6.53 14.59 -8.90
N GLU A 23 7.26 13.51 -9.16
CA GLU A 23 8.08 12.81 -8.16
C GLU A 23 9.14 13.74 -7.59
N CYS A 24 9.87 14.46 -8.45
CA CYS A 24 10.85 15.44 -8.01
C CYS A 24 10.23 16.60 -7.20
N ILE A 25 9.03 17.09 -7.58
CA ILE A 25 8.31 18.10 -6.78
C ILE A 25 7.91 17.51 -5.42
N ASN A 26 7.40 16.27 -5.41
CA ASN A 26 6.99 15.59 -4.19
C ASN A 26 8.17 15.38 -3.22
N GLU A 27 9.34 14.97 -3.74
CA GLU A 27 10.57 14.86 -2.95
C GLU A 27 10.96 16.19 -2.31
N LEU A 28 11.02 17.29 -3.09
CA LEU A 28 11.37 18.62 -2.57
C LEU A 28 10.42 19.05 -1.45
N VAL A 29 9.12 18.84 -1.65
CA VAL A 29 8.08 19.23 -0.70
C VAL A 29 8.16 18.37 0.57
N ASN A 30 8.42 17.07 0.47
CA ASN A 30 8.55 16.18 1.63
C ASN A 30 9.86 16.38 2.39
N GLU A 31 10.95 16.66 1.68
CA GLU A 31 12.28 16.87 2.25
C GLU A 31 12.34 18.17 3.06
N TYR A 32 11.88 19.27 2.48
CA TYR A 32 12.02 20.59 3.11
C TYR A 32 10.76 21.06 3.84
N GLY A 33 9.58 20.60 3.46
CA GLY A 33 8.32 21.06 4.08
C GLY A 33 8.19 22.58 3.99
N THR A 34 7.97 23.23 5.14
CA THR A 34 8.01 24.70 5.27
C THR A 34 9.33 25.21 5.85
N ASN A 35 10.38 24.38 5.90
CA ASN A 35 11.69 24.81 6.37
C ASN A 35 12.44 25.59 5.28
N LEU A 36 13.47 26.32 5.70
CA LEU A 36 14.36 27.03 4.79
C LEU A 36 15.39 26.06 4.20
N PHE A 37 15.72 26.22 2.93
CA PHE A 37 16.77 25.47 2.23
C PHE A 37 17.50 26.38 1.22
N ASN A 38 18.65 25.98 0.71
CA ASN A 38 19.49 26.82 -0.16
C ASN A 38 19.98 26.06 -1.42
N ASP A 39 20.82 26.73 -2.22
CA ASP A 39 21.36 26.14 -3.45
C ASP A 39 22.24 24.90 -3.20
N ASP A 40 23.00 24.85 -2.10
CA ASP A 40 23.83 23.70 -1.75
C ASP A 40 22.95 22.49 -1.39
N ASP A 41 21.84 22.70 -0.69
CA ASP A 41 20.88 21.64 -0.35
C ASP A 41 20.27 21.03 -1.64
N ILE A 42 19.95 21.87 -2.63
CA ILE A 42 19.39 21.44 -3.91
C ILE A 42 20.44 20.73 -4.79
N THR A 43 21.70 21.17 -4.74
CA THR A 43 22.77 20.72 -5.65
C THR A 43 23.63 19.57 -5.11
N GLN A 44 23.60 19.28 -3.80
CA GLN A 44 24.26 18.12 -3.20
C GLN A 44 23.84 16.79 -3.85
N ILE A 45 22.61 16.74 -4.39
CA ILE A 45 22.11 15.67 -5.24
C ILE A 45 22.11 16.23 -6.66
N VAL A 46 23.08 15.84 -7.50
CA VAL A 46 23.31 16.40 -8.85
C VAL A 46 22.10 16.19 -9.79
N SER A 47 21.05 16.98 -9.63
CA SER A 47 19.83 16.93 -10.43
C SER A 47 19.56 18.32 -11.02
N PRO A 48 19.97 18.58 -12.28
CA PRO A 48 19.59 19.79 -13.02
C PRO A 48 18.07 20.03 -13.03
N LEU A 49 17.28 18.97 -12.88
CA LEU A 49 15.83 19.02 -12.79
C LEU A 49 15.35 19.73 -11.50
N ARG A 50 15.96 19.48 -10.33
CA ARG A 50 15.57 20.13 -9.07
C ARG A 50 15.76 21.65 -9.13
N VAL A 51 16.89 22.10 -9.69
CA VAL A 51 17.18 23.52 -9.89
C VAL A 51 16.14 24.16 -10.81
N LEU A 52 15.86 23.53 -11.95
CA LEU A 52 14.86 24.01 -12.89
C LEU A 52 13.46 24.08 -12.26
N ILE A 53 13.08 23.07 -11.49
CA ILE A 53 11.79 23.03 -10.78
C ILE A 53 11.69 24.17 -9.77
N CYS A 54 12.73 24.43 -8.97
CA CYS A 54 12.73 25.54 -8.00
C CYS A 54 12.57 26.90 -8.69
N GLU A 55 13.27 27.11 -9.81
CA GLU A 55 13.14 28.32 -10.62
C GLU A 55 11.70 28.50 -11.13
N LYS A 56 11.10 27.43 -11.70
CA LYS A 56 9.72 27.53 -12.20
C LYS A 56 8.70 27.67 -11.06
N LEU A 57 8.89 27.00 -9.93
CA LEU A 57 8.01 27.15 -8.76
C LEU A 57 8.01 28.59 -8.26
N HIS A 58 9.18 29.24 -8.24
CA HIS A 58 9.29 30.65 -7.90
C HIS A 58 8.57 31.56 -8.91
N ASN A 59 8.75 31.33 -10.21
CA ASN A 59 8.06 32.09 -11.26
C ASN A 59 6.52 31.98 -11.16
N GLU A 60 6.02 30.87 -10.61
CA GLU A 60 4.59 30.66 -10.36
C GLU A 60 4.10 31.17 -9.01
N GLY A 61 4.99 31.68 -8.15
CA GLY A 61 4.66 32.15 -6.79
C GLY A 61 4.37 31.00 -5.81
N LEU A 62 4.84 29.79 -6.12
CA LEU A 62 4.71 28.61 -5.27
C LEU A 62 5.95 28.36 -4.39
N LEU A 63 7.05 29.08 -4.64
CA LEU A 63 8.27 29.04 -3.85
C LEU A 63 8.80 30.45 -3.66
N ASP A 64 9.00 30.86 -2.41
CA ASP A 64 9.59 32.15 -2.10
C ASP A 64 11.12 32.04 -2.15
N ILE A 65 11.76 33.07 -2.70
CA ILE A 65 13.21 33.19 -2.78
C ILE A 65 13.64 34.48 -2.10
N ASN A 66 14.44 34.31 -1.06
CA ASN A 66 15.07 35.38 -0.30
C ASN A 66 16.60 35.23 -0.41
N PHE A 67 17.34 36.25 -0.01
CA PHE A 67 18.79 36.23 0.02
C PHE A 67 19.27 36.54 1.44
N LYS A 68 20.11 35.65 1.98
CA LYS A 68 20.91 35.91 3.17
C LYS A 68 22.24 36.44 2.73
N TYR A 69 22.69 37.55 3.30
CA TYR A 69 24.03 38.05 3.05
C TYR A 69 24.79 38.29 4.35
N PHE A 70 26.08 38.00 4.31
CA PHE A 70 27.03 38.29 5.36
C PHE A 70 27.94 39.44 4.92
N CYS A 71 28.05 40.49 5.73
CA CYS A 71 28.89 41.65 5.43
C CYS A 71 30.26 41.50 6.08
N HIS A 72 31.30 41.26 5.27
CA HIS A 72 32.67 41.09 5.78
C HIS A 72 33.24 42.36 6.45
N ASP A 73 32.78 43.53 6.03
CA ASP A 73 33.22 44.82 6.60
C ASP A 73 32.74 45.01 8.05
N ASN A 74 31.66 44.33 8.42
CA ASN A 74 30.96 44.55 9.69
C ASN A 74 30.76 43.29 10.53
N ASP A 75 31.04 42.09 9.99
CA ASP A 75 30.93 40.79 10.67
C ASP A 75 29.49 40.45 11.11
N GLU A 76 28.50 40.85 10.30
CA GLU A 76 27.06 40.72 10.59
C GLU A 76 26.31 40.13 9.39
N ASP A 77 25.26 39.35 9.68
CA ASP A 77 24.32 38.78 8.70
C ASP A 77 23.00 39.57 8.63
N GLU A 78 22.32 39.50 7.47
CA GLU A 78 20.98 40.08 7.26
C GLU A 78 20.26 39.39 6.08
N GLU A 79 18.94 39.59 5.99
CA GLU A 79 18.08 39.07 4.91
C GLU A 79 17.57 40.20 4.00
N THR A 80 17.39 39.88 2.70
CA THR A 80 16.80 40.78 1.70
C THR A 80 16.04 39.98 0.63
N ASP A 81 15.00 40.55 0.06
CA ASP A 81 14.27 39.96 -1.07
C ASP A 81 14.91 40.31 -2.43
N ASN A 82 15.88 41.23 -2.45
CA ASN A 82 16.47 41.75 -3.68
C ASN A 82 17.97 42.03 -3.53
N LEU A 83 18.75 41.56 -4.51
CA LEU A 83 20.21 41.79 -4.62
C LEU A 83 20.58 43.23 -5.04
N SER A 84 19.61 44.03 -5.51
CA SER A 84 19.78 45.45 -5.79
C SER A 84 19.65 46.33 -4.54
N THR A 85 19.32 45.74 -3.39
CA THR A 85 19.24 46.44 -2.12
C THR A 85 20.65 46.83 -1.64
N ARG A 86 20.76 47.96 -0.93
CA ARG A 86 21.99 48.36 -0.26
C ARG A 86 22.14 47.57 1.03
N CYS A 87 23.36 47.06 1.28
CA CYS A 87 23.72 46.45 2.55
C CYS A 87 23.42 47.41 3.71
N ARG A 88 22.76 46.90 4.76
CA ARG A 88 22.37 47.68 5.93
C ARG A 88 23.57 48.26 6.69
N TYR A 89 24.73 47.62 6.56
CA TYR A 89 25.94 47.93 7.34
C TYR A 89 26.94 48.78 6.57
N CYS A 90 27.36 48.35 5.38
CA CYS A 90 28.36 49.08 4.57
C CYS A 90 27.75 49.96 3.46
N ASN A 91 26.42 49.89 3.24
CA ASN A 91 25.65 50.71 2.29
C ASN A 91 26.02 50.52 0.79
N VAL A 92 26.83 49.50 0.48
CA VAL A 92 27.15 49.04 -0.88
C VAL A 92 26.01 48.19 -1.44
N ILE A 93 25.76 48.26 -2.75
CA ILE A 93 24.74 47.44 -3.42
C ILE A 93 25.23 45.99 -3.48
N LEU A 94 24.41 45.03 -3.05
CA LEU A 94 24.86 43.64 -2.81
C LEU A 94 25.42 42.95 -4.06
N HIS A 95 24.76 43.07 -5.22
CA HIS A 95 25.27 42.48 -6.47
C HIS A 95 26.50 43.18 -7.05
N GLU A 96 26.81 44.41 -6.62
CA GLU A 96 28.00 45.16 -7.05
C GLU A 96 29.20 44.92 -6.11
N GLY A 97 28.95 44.58 -4.84
CA GLY A 97 29.96 44.41 -3.80
C GLY A 97 30.22 42.95 -3.42
N LEU A 98 30.46 42.07 -4.40
CA LEU A 98 30.71 40.63 -4.17
C LEU A 98 31.99 40.34 -3.37
N GLU A 99 32.95 41.26 -3.32
CA GLU A 99 34.15 41.13 -2.46
C GLU A 99 33.85 41.43 -0.98
N ASN A 100 32.79 42.19 -0.72
CA ASN A 100 32.41 42.66 0.62
C ASN A 100 31.29 41.82 1.24
N HIS A 101 30.61 41.00 0.44
CA HIS A 101 29.46 40.21 0.86
C HIS A 101 29.52 38.78 0.36
N GLU A 102 29.28 37.84 1.27
CA GLU A 102 28.90 36.48 0.92
C GLU A 102 27.38 36.42 0.86
N VAL A 103 26.80 36.06 -0.29
CA VAL A 103 25.35 36.06 -0.50
C VAL A 103 24.86 34.67 -0.88
N ASN A 104 23.93 34.16 -0.09
CA ASN A 104 23.32 32.85 -0.28
C ASN A 104 21.83 32.99 -0.55
N ARG A 105 21.35 32.30 -1.58
CA ARG A 105 19.93 32.22 -1.89
C ARG A 105 19.25 31.24 -0.94
N VAL A 106 18.09 31.63 -0.42
CA VAL A 106 17.28 30.84 0.50
C VAL A 106 15.89 30.68 -0.08
N TYR A 107 15.44 29.43 -0.11
CA TYR A 107 14.15 29.00 -0.59
C TYR A 107 13.22 28.68 0.58
N HIS A 108 11.93 28.95 0.40
CA HIS A 108 10.90 28.63 1.40
C HIS A 108 9.55 28.35 0.74
N PHE A 109 8.91 27.24 1.08
CA PHE A 109 7.49 27.05 0.79
C PHE A 109 6.64 27.69 1.87
N THR A 110 5.86 28.70 1.52
CA THR A 110 4.80 29.16 2.43
C THR A 110 3.85 28.00 2.72
N ARG A 111 3.22 28.00 3.91
CA ARG A 111 2.23 26.98 4.26
C ARG A 111 1.13 26.84 3.20
N LYS A 112 0.70 27.97 2.60
CA LYS A 112 -0.30 27.97 1.53
C LYS A 112 0.21 27.25 0.27
N SER A 113 1.41 27.61 -0.18
CA SER A 113 2.00 26.99 -1.39
C SER A 113 2.27 25.50 -1.19
N TYR A 114 2.76 25.13 0.00
CA TYR A 114 2.96 23.74 0.41
C TYR A 114 1.64 22.93 0.33
N GLU A 115 0.57 23.42 0.96
CA GLU A 115 -0.75 22.77 0.94
C GLU A 115 -1.32 22.71 -0.49
N GLU A 116 -1.13 23.75 -1.30
CA GLU A 116 -1.58 23.81 -2.69
C GLU A 116 -0.88 22.77 -3.57
N ILE A 117 0.45 22.63 -3.45
CA ILE A 117 1.22 21.63 -4.19
C ILE A 117 0.79 20.22 -3.80
N LEU A 118 0.69 19.92 -2.50
CA LEU A 118 0.26 18.60 -2.03
C LEU A 118 -1.15 18.24 -2.51
N GLN A 119 -2.08 19.19 -2.46
CA GLN A 119 -3.44 18.96 -2.94
C GLN A 119 -3.47 18.69 -4.44
N TYR A 120 -2.65 19.42 -5.21
CA TYR A 120 -2.51 19.19 -6.65
C TYR A 120 -1.95 17.79 -6.94
N LEU A 121 -0.82 17.42 -6.32
CA LEU A 121 -0.19 16.12 -6.51
C LEU A 121 -1.13 14.97 -6.14
N ALA A 122 -1.80 15.07 -4.98
CA ALA A 122 -2.79 14.09 -4.55
C ALA A 122 -3.94 13.96 -5.56
N SER A 123 -4.45 15.08 -6.12
CA SER A 123 -5.50 15.02 -7.14
C SER A 123 -5.05 14.32 -8.42
N LYS A 124 -3.78 14.48 -8.82
CA LYS A 124 -3.22 13.81 -10.00
C LYS A 124 -3.00 12.32 -9.76
N ASP A 125 -2.60 11.94 -8.56
CA ASP A 125 -2.56 10.55 -8.13
C ASP A 125 -3.97 9.93 -8.11
N GLU A 126 -4.97 10.64 -7.57
CA GLU A 126 -6.38 10.20 -7.58
C GLU A 126 -6.90 9.99 -9.02
N GLU A 127 -6.64 10.94 -9.94
CA GLU A 127 -6.97 10.84 -11.36
C GLU A 127 -6.27 9.66 -12.05
N LYS A 128 -4.99 9.42 -11.71
CA LYS A 128 -4.16 8.35 -12.28
C LYS A 128 -4.65 6.97 -11.83
N TYR A 129 -4.80 6.77 -10.52
CA TYR A 129 -5.00 5.44 -9.93
C TYR A 129 -6.46 5.08 -9.64
N LEU A 130 -7.38 6.02 -9.40
CA LEU A 130 -8.77 5.67 -9.06
C LEU A 130 -9.65 5.58 -10.31
N MET A 131 -10.44 4.51 -10.44
CA MET A 131 -11.48 4.41 -11.48
C MET A 131 -12.62 5.36 -11.17
N GLN A 132 -12.72 6.45 -11.94
CA GLN A 132 -13.68 7.53 -11.71
C GLN A 132 -15.14 7.07 -11.84
N GLU A 133 -15.41 6.04 -12.66
CA GLU A 133 -16.72 5.44 -12.82
C GLU A 133 -17.23 4.80 -11.50
N LEU A 134 -16.31 4.45 -10.60
CA LEU A 134 -16.58 3.83 -9.31
C LEU A 134 -16.50 4.82 -8.14
N ILE A 135 -16.39 6.14 -8.39
CA ILE A 135 -16.16 7.17 -7.34
C ILE A 135 -17.12 7.05 -6.15
N LYS A 136 -18.40 6.74 -6.40
CA LYS A 136 -19.43 6.55 -5.37
C LYS A 136 -19.11 5.42 -4.38
N ASN A 137 -18.38 4.39 -4.82
CA ASN A 137 -17.95 3.29 -3.94
C ASN A 137 -16.85 3.77 -2.99
N PHE A 138 -15.91 4.57 -3.47
CA PHE A 138 -14.87 5.18 -2.63
C PHE A 138 -15.46 6.16 -1.62
N GLU A 139 -16.40 7.00 -2.04
CA GLU A 139 -17.14 7.90 -1.14
C GLU A 139 -17.97 7.14 -0.11
N SER A 140 -18.54 5.99 -0.48
CA SER A 140 -19.25 5.12 0.47
C SER A 140 -18.28 4.57 1.52
N LEU A 141 -17.14 4.03 1.08
CA LEU A 141 -16.11 3.54 1.99
C LEU A 141 -15.63 4.65 2.94
N ALA A 142 -15.42 5.88 2.44
CA ALA A 142 -14.96 7.00 3.25
C ALA A 142 -15.89 7.34 4.42
N LYS A 143 -17.20 7.14 4.26
CA LYS A 143 -18.19 7.38 5.32
C LYS A 143 -18.19 6.33 6.43
N GLU A 144 -17.76 5.11 6.12
CA GLU A 144 -17.80 3.98 7.05
C GLU A 144 -16.42 3.36 7.30
N ILE A 145 -15.34 4.07 6.97
CA ILE A 145 -13.96 3.57 7.10
C ILE A 145 -13.61 3.19 8.54
N ASP A 146 -14.15 3.88 9.54
CA ASP A 146 -13.94 3.53 10.95
C ASP A 146 -14.70 2.27 11.35
N GLU A 147 -15.70 1.89 10.56
CA GLU A 147 -16.54 0.71 10.76
C GLU A 147 -16.04 -0.50 9.96
N VAL A 148 -15.06 -0.38 9.07
CA VAL A 148 -14.61 -1.55 8.31
C VAL A 148 -13.69 -2.47 9.11
N ILE A 149 -13.78 -3.76 8.79
CA ILE A 149 -12.81 -4.78 9.21
C ILE A 149 -11.96 -5.16 7.99
N PRO A 150 -10.63 -4.95 8.02
CA PRO A 150 -9.77 -5.38 6.94
C PRO A 150 -9.73 -6.92 6.84
N PHE A 151 -9.89 -7.40 5.61
CA PHE A 151 -9.74 -8.81 5.24
C PHE A 151 -8.59 -8.95 4.24
N LEU A 152 -7.48 -9.52 4.70
CA LEU A 152 -6.20 -9.51 3.99
C LEU A 152 -5.95 -10.86 3.30
N GLY A 153 -5.74 -10.81 1.98
CA GLY A 153 -5.27 -11.94 1.19
C GLY A 153 -3.78 -11.85 0.86
N ALA A 154 -3.27 -12.86 0.14
CA ALA A 154 -1.84 -13.01 -0.12
C ALA A 154 -1.23 -11.88 -0.96
N GLY A 155 -2.06 -11.10 -1.66
CA GLY A 155 -1.61 -9.92 -2.40
C GLY A 155 -0.97 -8.85 -1.50
N VAL A 156 -1.40 -8.73 -0.24
CA VAL A 156 -0.82 -7.78 0.72
C VAL A 156 0.63 -8.14 1.07
N SER A 157 0.95 -9.43 1.11
CA SER A 157 2.29 -9.95 1.43
C SER A 157 3.22 -10.02 0.21
N THR A 158 2.76 -9.66 -0.99
CA THR A 158 3.56 -9.75 -2.23
C THR A 158 4.82 -8.88 -2.21
N PRO A 159 4.81 -7.62 -1.69
CA PRO A 159 6.04 -6.83 -1.57
C PRO A 159 7.13 -7.48 -0.70
N LEU A 160 6.75 -8.35 0.23
CA LEU A 160 7.67 -9.13 1.07
C LEU A 160 8.26 -10.35 0.36
N LYS A 161 8.10 -10.44 -0.98
CA LYS A 161 8.51 -11.58 -1.83
C LYS A 161 7.87 -12.92 -1.44
N LEU A 162 6.76 -12.86 -0.71
CA LEU A 162 5.97 -14.03 -0.34
C LEU A 162 5.06 -14.45 -1.50
N PRO A 163 4.95 -15.75 -1.78
CA PRO A 163 4.15 -16.24 -2.88
C PRO A 163 2.66 -16.25 -2.52
N ASN A 164 1.81 -15.97 -3.50
CA ASN A 164 0.41 -16.41 -3.46
C ASN A 164 0.30 -17.92 -3.72
N TRP A 165 -0.92 -18.47 -3.71
CA TRP A 165 -1.17 -19.90 -3.96
C TRP A 165 -0.51 -20.43 -5.25
N GLU A 166 -0.64 -19.71 -6.36
CA GLU A 166 -0.04 -20.12 -7.63
C GLU A 166 1.49 -20.10 -7.56
N GLY A 167 2.07 -19.03 -6.99
CA GLY A 167 3.50 -18.91 -6.77
C GLY A 167 4.06 -19.98 -5.84
N LEU A 168 3.29 -20.38 -4.82
CA LEU A 168 3.66 -21.40 -3.86
C LEU A 168 3.74 -22.76 -4.54
N LEU A 169 2.71 -23.13 -5.32
CA LEU A 169 2.73 -24.37 -6.08
C LEU A 169 3.87 -24.40 -7.10
N LYS A 170 4.17 -23.28 -7.76
CA LYS A 170 5.32 -23.18 -8.68
C LYS A 170 6.64 -23.49 -7.99
N ARG A 171 6.83 -23.06 -6.74
CA ARG A 171 8.05 -23.39 -5.97
C ARG A 171 8.17 -24.89 -5.70
N PHE A 172 7.07 -25.62 -5.52
CA PHE A 172 7.12 -27.06 -5.28
C PHE A 172 7.52 -27.90 -6.49
N GLU A 173 7.54 -27.34 -7.69
CA GLU A 173 7.94 -28.05 -8.91
C GLU A 173 9.34 -28.67 -8.78
N GLU A 174 10.25 -28.02 -8.03
CA GLU A 174 11.61 -28.49 -7.85
C GLU A 174 11.69 -29.89 -7.20
N HIS A 175 10.70 -30.22 -6.36
CA HIS A 175 10.60 -31.48 -5.59
C HIS A 175 10.11 -32.67 -6.41
N LEU A 176 9.77 -32.48 -7.69
CA LEU A 176 9.44 -33.56 -8.63
C LEU A 176 10.68 -34.01 -9.39
N PRO A 177 11.04 -35.30 -9.41
CA PRO A 177 12.33 -35.73 -9.94
C PRO A 177 12.43 -35.69 -11.47
N GLN A 178 11.34 -36.04 -12.17
CA GLN A 178 11.36 -36.23 -13.62
C GLN A 178 10.69 -35.09 -14.39
N ASN A 179 11.23 -34.76 -15.58
CA ASN A 179 10.70 -33.66 -16.40
C ASN A 179 9.24 -33.84 -16.79
N PHE A 180 8.84 -35.06 -17.17
CA PHE A 180 7.44 -35.34 -17.52
C PHE A 180 6.48 -35.13 -16.33
N GLN A 181 6.95 -35.32 -15.09
CA GLN A 181 6.14 -35.06 -13.90
C GLN A 181 6.00 -33.56 -13.67
N ARG A 182 7.08 -32.79 -13.86
CA ARG A 182 7.03 -31.31 -13.78
C ARG A 182 6.07 -30.73 -14.81
N GLU A 183 6.09 -31.25 -16.05
CA GLU A 183 5.15 -30.85 -17.11
C GLU A 183 3.70 -31.17 -16.74
N ALA A 184 3.41 -32.38 -16.29
CA ALA A 184 2.07 -32.76 -15.83
C ALA A 184 1.60 -31.92 -14.63
N TYR A 185 2.50 -31.60 -13.70
CA TYR A 185 2.22 -30.73 -12.56
C TYR A 185 1.90 -29.29 -12.97
N LYS A 186 2.66 -28.72 -13.92
CA LYS A 186 2.37 -27.40 -14.51
C LYS A 186 0.99 -27.33 -15.12
N ASP A 187 0.54 -28.40 -15.78
CA ASP A 187 -0.81 -28.47 -16.34
C ASP A 187 -1.91 -28.31 -15.29
N PHE A 188 -1.72 -28.89 -14.09
CA PHE A 188 -2.66 -28.69 -12.97
C PHE A 188 -2.72 -27.22 -12.55
N ILE A 189 -1.55 -26.58 -12.38
CA ILE A 189 -1.45 -25.17 -11.97
C ILE A 189 -2.07 -24.25 -13.02
N ASN A 190 -1.72 -24.43 -14.29
CA ASN A 190 -2.21 -23.62 -15.41
C ASN A 190 -3.73 -23.72 -15.58
N LYS A 191 -4.33 -24.87 -15.24
CA LYS A 191 -5.77 -25.09 -15.24
C LYS A 191 -6.46 -24.60 -13.95
N GLY A 192 -5.71 -24.08 -12.97
CA GLY A 192 -6.23 -23.68 -11.66
C GLY A 192 -6.64 -24.85 -10.76
N ASN A 193 -6.28 -26.09 -11.11
CA ASN A 193 -6.57 -27.27 -10.30
C ASN A 193 -5.49 -27.48 -9.23
N PHE A 194 -5.42 -26.56 -8.27
CA PHE A 194 -4.38 -26.55 -7.25
C PHE A 194 -4.41 -27.79 -6.35
N PHE A 195 -5.59 -28.26 -5.94
CA PHE A 195 -5.70 -29.47 -5.13
C PHE A 195 -5.22 -30.72 -5.88
N GLY A 196 -5.59 -30.87 -7.16
CA GLY A 196 -5.05 -31.95 -7.99
C GLY A 196 -3.53 -31.85 -8.15
N GLY A 197 -3.00 -30.63 -8.25
CA GLY A 197 -1.55 -30.40 -8.22
C GLY A 197 -0.90 -30.86 -6.92
N LEU A 198 -1.47 -30.51 -5.76
CA LEU A 198 -0.95 -30.94 -4.45
C LEU A 198 -1.03 -32.46 -4.26
N GLU A 199 -2.13 -33.09 -4.67
CA GLU A 199 -2.28 -34.56 -4.65
C GLU A 199 -1.21 -35.20 -5.55
N TYR A 200 -1.05 -34.70 -6.77
CA TYR A 200 -0.01 -35.16 -7.69
C TYR A 200 1.40 -35.00 -7.12
N LEU A 201 1.69 -33.88 -6.48
CA LEU A 201 2.97 -33.61 -5.82
C LEU A 201 3.24 -34.63 -4.71
N ILE A 202 2.24 -34.89 -3.85
CA ILE A 202 2.35 -35.85 -2.75
C ILE A 202 2.64 -37.27 -3.27
N ASP A 203 1.99 -37.66 -4.36
CA ASP A 203 2.12 -39.00 -4.94
C ASP A 203 3.45 -39.20 -5.70
N ASN A 204 4.10 -38.12 -6.16
CA ASN A 204 5.23 -38.19 -7.10
C ASN A 204 6.54 -37.59 -6.57
N SER A 205 6.52 -36.84 -5.47
CA SER A 205 7.72 -36.26 -4.86
C SER A 205 8.48 -37.27 -3.99
N TYR A 206 9.81 -37.19 -3.99
CA TYR A 206 10.64 -37.94 -3.03
C TYR A 206 10.66 -37.33 -1.63
N TYR A 207 10.37 -36.03 -1.51
CA TYR A 207 10.46 -35.28 -0.26
C TYR A 207 9.09 -34.99 0.35
N ILE A 208 8.19 -34.41 -0.45
CA ILE A 208 6.83 -34.06 -0.03
C ILE A 208 5.93 -35.29 -0.23
N THR A 209 5.96 -36.22 0.73
CA THR A 209 5.29 -37.53 0.59
C THR A 209 3.96 -37.62 1.34
N ASN A 210 3.57 -36.57 2.07
CA ASN A 210 2.32 -36.50 2.81
C ASN A 210 1.97 -35.05 3.17
N GLU A 211 0.77 -34.85 3.72
CA GLU A 211 0.25 -33.55 4.17
C GLU A 211 1.14 -32.86 5.21
N ASP A 212 1.74 -33.62 6.13
CA ASP A 212 2.58 -33.07 7.19
C ASP A 212 3.87 -32.46 6.61
N ARG A 213 4.52 -33.17 5.68
CA ARG A 213 5.69 -32.67 4.92
C ARG A 213 5.34 -31.49 4.02
N LEU A 214 4.16 -31.50 3.40
CA LEU A 214 3.69 -30.38 2.60
C LEU A 214 3.56 -29.12 3.47
N LYS A 215 2.97 -29.23 4.66
CA LYS A 215 2.85 -28.12 5.61
C LYS A 215 4.22 -27.63 6.10
N ASP A 216 5.18 -28.53 6.34
CA ASP A 216 6.56 -28.12 6.67
C ASP A 216 7.20 -27.30 5.56
N GLU A 217 7.02 -27.71 4.30
CA GLU A 217 7.59 -26.97 3.18
C GLU A 217 6.93 -25.61 2.99
N ILE A 218 5.62 -25.50 3.20
CA ILE A 218 4.93 -24.20 3.23
C ILE A 218 5.50 -23.30 4.32
N ILE A 219 5.69 -23.83 5.54
CA ILE A 219 6.29 -23.08 6.65
C ILE A 219 7.69 -22.59 6.26
N ASN A 220 8.52 -23.47 5.70
CA ASN A 220 9.86 -23.11 5.23
C ASN A 220 9.82 -21.99 4.20
N ILE A 221 8.91 -22.04 3.23
CA ILE A 221 8.80 -20.98 2.21
C ILE A 221 8.32 -19.66 2.83
N MET A 222 7.29 -19.71 3.68
CA MET A 222 6.62 -18.52 4.22
C MET A 222 7.41 -17.85 5.36
N SER A 223 8.35 -18.55 6.00
CA SER A 223 9.20 -17.98 7.05
C SER A 223 10.27 -17.03 6.53
N HIS A 224 10.51 -16.99 5.22
CA HIS A 224 11.55 -16.15 4.58
C HIS A 224 10.97 -14.85 4.01
N ALA A 225 10.00 -14.24 4.70
CA ALA A 225 9.45 -12.94 4.33
C ALA A 225 10.54 -11.86 4.39
N ASP A 226 10.63 -11.05 3.33
CA ASP A 226 11.57 -9.92 3.29
C ASP A 226 10.95 -8.71 4.01
N VAL A 227 11.11 -8.66 5.33
CA VAL A 227 10.50 -7.64 6.20
C VAL A 227 11.33 -6.37 6.35
N LYS A 228 12.47 -6.29 5.65
CA LYS A 228 13.34 -5.10 5.59
C LYS A 228 13.08 -4.37 4.27
N ILE A 229 11.92 -3.77 4.19
CA ILE A 229 11.46 -2.97 3.06
C ILE A 229 11.06 -1.59 3.57
N ASP A 230 11.15 -0.60 2.70
CA ASP A 230 10.83 0.79 3.06
C ASP A 230 9.30 1.00 3.13
N ASP A 231 8.85 1.99 3.90
CA ASP A 231 7.42 2.25 4.14
C ASP A 231 6.64 2.57 2.85
N GLU A 232 7.35 3.05 1.82
CA GLU A 232 6.79 3.33 0.49
C GLU A 232 6.55 2.07 -0.35
N GLU A 233 7.22 0.96 -0.01
CA GLU A 233 7.18 -0.31 -0.74
C GLU A 233 6.11 -1.27 -0.21
N HIS A 234 5.32 -0.89 0.80
CA HIS A 234 4.20 -1.69 1.29
C HIS A 234 3.00 -0.88 1.78
N ASN A 235 1.92 -1.60 2.12
CA ASN A 235 0.69 -1.03 2.64
C ASN A 235 0.33 -1.46 4.07
N PHE A 236 1.22 -2.17 4.78
CA PHE A 236 0.94 -2.61 6.16
C PHE A 236 0.63 -1.42 7.09
N ASP A 237 1.43 -0.35 7.06
CA ASP A 237 1.17 0.82 7.91
C ASP A 237 -0.14 1.52 7.56
N ASP A 238 -0.47 1.60 6.26
CA ASP A 238 -1.73 2.16 5.79
C ASP A 238 -2.93 1.38 6.33
N ILE A 239 -2.81 0.04 6.37
CA ILE A 239 -3.83 -0.88 6.92
C ILE A 239 -3.90 -0.78 8.45
N ILE A 240 -2.76 -0.64 9.13
CA ILE A 240 -2.69 -0.47 10.59
C ILE A 240 -3.34 0.85 11.01
N ASP A 241 -3.12 1.92 10.25
CA ASP A 241 -3.70 3.25 10.55
C ASP A 241 -5.23 3.32 10.39
N LEU A 242 -5.86 2.28 9.83
CA LEU A 242 -7.32 2.11 9.91
C LEU A 242 -7.83 1.91 11.33
N LYS A 243 -6.95 1.51 12.27
CA LYS A 243 -7.27 1.32 13.70
C LYS A 243 -8.49 0.43 13.93
N SER A 244 -8.60 -0.64 13.13
CA SER A 244 -9.69 -1.59 13.25
C SER A 244 -9.57 -2.41 14.54
N ASP A 245 -10.71 -2.82 15.11
CA ASP A 245 -10.74 -3.61 16.36
C ASP A 245 -9.98 -4.95 16.20
N TYR A 246 -10.07 -5.54 15.01
CA TYR A 246 -9.37 -6.75 14.62
C TYR A 246 -9.17 -6.82 13.10
N TYR A 247 -8.24 -7.67 12.69
CA TYR A 247 -7.91 -7.93 11.29
C TYR A 247 -8.20 -9.39 10.98
N VAL A 248 -8.64 -9.68 9.76
CA VAL A 248 -8.88 -11.05 9.31
C VAL A 248 -7.95 -11.36 8.15
N THR A 249 -7.36 -12.54 8.12
CA THR A 249 -6.52 -12.98 7.00
C THR A 249 -6.68 -14.46 6.69
N THR A 250 -6.46 -14.81 5.43
CA THR A 250 -6.30 -16.20 4.97
C THR A 250 -4.82 -16.57 4.78
N ASN A 251 -3.90 -15.65 5.06
CA ASN A 251 -2.48 -15.85 4.83
C ASN A 251 -1.87 -16.70 5.95
N TYR A 252 -0.82 -17.45 5.63
CA TYR A 252 -0.09 -18.26 6.62
C TYR A 252 1.06 -17.49 7.29
N ASP A 253 1.59 -16.47 6.60
CA ASP A 253 2.69 -15.64 7.07
C ASP A 253 2.30 -14.80 8.28
N LEU A 254 3.32 -14.20 8.93
CA LEU A 254 3.15 -13.34 10.10
C LEU A 254 3.54 -11.88 9.79
N ALA A 255 3.32 -11.44 8.56
CA ALA A 255 3.72 -10.11 8.13
C ALA A 255 2.97 -9.01 8.89
N MET A 256 1.64 -9.14 8.99
CA MET A 256 0.81 -8.15 9.67
C MET A 256 1.20 -8.02 11.14
N GLU A 257 1.49 -9.14 11.80
CA GLU A 257 2.00 -9.22 13.17
C GLU A 257 3.31 -8.45 13.30
N HIS A 258 4.26 -8.70 12.41
CA HIS A 258 5.56 -8.03 12.40
C HIS A 258 5.40 -6.51 12.33
N PHE A 259 4.59 -6.00 11.41
CA PHE A 259 4.38 -4.54 11.30
C PHE A 259 3.55 -3.99 12.47
N MET A 260 2.54 -4.71 12.97
CA MET A 260 1.76 -4.27 14.13
C MET A 260 2.60 -4.12 15.41
N THR A 261 3.59 -4.99 15.62
CA THR A 261 4.49 -4.90 16.78
C THR A 261 5.34 -3.63 16.81
N LYS A 262 5.54 -2.96 15.66
CA LYS A 262 6.26 -1.69 15.56
C LYS A 262 5.43 -0.49 16.03
N VAL A 263 4.10 -0.56 15.88
CA VAL A 263 3.20 0.59 16.00
C VAL A 263 2.34 0.55 17.27
N SER A 264 2.01 -0.63 17.80
CA SER A 264 0.99 -0.75 18.86
C SER A 264 1.18 -1.95 19.81
N CYS A 265 0.37 -2.03 20.87
CA CYS A 265 0.28 -3.20 21.74
C CYS A 265 -0.30 -4.38 20.94
N TYR A 266 0.55 -5.33 20.60
CA TYR A 266 0.18 -6.51 19.82
C TYR A 266 -0.37 -7.63 20.71
N ASN A 267 -1.49 -8.23 20.28
CA ASN A 267 -2.04 -9.45 20.87
C ASN A 267 -1.68 -10.66 19.99
N THR A 268 -1.40 -11.81 20.62
CA THR A 268 -1.07 -13.08 19.94
C THR A 268 -2.11 -13.41 18.83
N PRO A 269 -1.68 -13.89 17.66
CA PRO A 269 -2.61 -14.13 16.56
C PRO A 269 -3.48 -15.33 16.90
N VAL A 270 -4.71 -15.33 16.41
CA VAL A 270 -5.72 -16.33 16.78
C VAL A 270 -6.17 -17.09 15.55
N CYS A 271 -6.25 -18.41 15.65
CA CYS A 271 -6.85 -19.24 14.61
C CYS A 271 -8.36 -19.41 14.82
N MET A 272 -9.07 -19.78 13.76
CA MET A 272 -10.53 -19.97 13.82
C MET A 272 -11.03 -20.96 14.88
N ASP A 273 -10.24 -21.99 15.19
CA ASP A 273 -10.58 -23.00 16.20
C ASP A 273 -10.43 -22.49 17.66
N GLU A 274 -9.77 -21.35 17.86
CA GLU A 274 -9.58 -20.70 19.16
C GLU A 274 -10.63 -19.62 19.44
N ILE A 275 -11.43 -19.24 18.45
CA ILE A 275 -12.47 -18.22 18.59
C ILE A 275 -13.66 -18.79 19.39
N GLY A 276 -13.60 -18.68 20.71
CA GLY A 276 -14.72 -19.03 21.59
C GLY A 276 -15.89 -18.05 21.48
N ASN A 277 -15.62 -16.74 21.55
CA ASN A 277 -16.62 -15.67 21.40
C ASN A 277 -15.98 -14.42 20.79
N LEU A 278 -16.47 -13.98 19.62
CA LEU A 278 -15.97 -12.79 18.92
C LEU A 278 -16.10 -11.50 19.76
N ARG A 279 -17.06 -11.45 20.70
CA ARG A 279 -17.26 -10.29 21.58
C ARG A 279 -16.09 -10.04 22.53
N ASN A 280 -15.28 -11.06 22.82
CA ASN A 280 -14.08 -10.93 23.64
C ASN A 280 -12.88 -10.42 22.83
N MET A 281 -12.94 -10.48 21.50
CA MET A 281 -11.87 -9.99 20.62
C MET A 281 -11.95 -8.48 20.42
N SER A 282 -13.16 -7.90 20.43
CA SER A 282 -13.32 -6.44 20.33
C SER A 282 -12.85 -5.70 21.60
N THR A 283 -12.66 -6.39 22.73
CA THR A 283 -12.26 -5.77 24.01
C THR A 283 -10.75 -5.66 24.20
N THR A 284 -9.95 -6.34 23.38
CA THR A 284 -8.48 -6.37 23.51
C THR A 284 -7.77 -5.48 22.51
N GLY A 285 -8.45 -5.06 21.43
CA GLY A 285 -7.85 -4.37 20.28
C GLY A 285 -6.81 -5.25 19.55
N ASN A 286 -6.42 -4.89 18.34
CA ASN A 286 -5.20 -5.37 17.69
C ASN A 286 -5.04 -6.90 17.56
N SER A 287 -6.13 -7.65 17.41
CA SER A 287 -6.07 -9.10 17.21
C SER A 287 -6.13 -9.45 15.73
N ILE A 288 -5.24 -10.33 15.27
CA ILE A 288 -5.24 -10.84 13.90
C ILE A 288 -5.84 -12.25 13.90
N ILE A 289 -6.85 -12.46 13.07
CA ILE A 289 -7.56 -13.74 12.92
C ILE A 289 -7.09 -14.45 11.65
N HIS A 290 -6.40 -15.58 11.81
CA HIS A 290 -6.01 -16.44 10.70
C HIS A 290 -7.08 -17.50 10.42
N LEU A 291 -7.84 -17.30 9.34
CA LEU A 291 -8.88 -18.23 8.92
C LEU A 291 -8.33 -19.59 8.52
N HIS A 292 -7.15 -19.61 7.90
CA HIS A 292 -6.50 -20.82 7.39
C HIS A 292 -5.31 -21.24 8.25
N GLY A 293 -5.21 -20.72 9.48
CA GLY A 293 -4.06 -20.95 10.36
C GLY A 293 -2.81 -20.18 9.92
N HIS A 294 -1.71 -20.34 10.66
CA HIS A 294 -0.45 -19.64 10.41
C HIS A 294 0.77 -20.55 10.67
N ILE A 295 1.94 -20.11 10.19
CA ILE A 295 3.18 -20.92 10.19
C ILE A 295 3.66 -21.36 11.58
N ASN A 296 3.41 -20.57 12.63
CA ASN A 296 3.79 -20.94 14.01
C ASN A 296 2.85 -22.00 14.62
N ARG A 297 1.74 -22.35 13.95
CA ARG A 297 0.77 -23.34 14.44
C ARG A 297 0.38 -24.32 13.32
N LYS A 298 1.35 -25.11 12.87
CA LYS A 298 1.19 -26.15 11.82
C LYS A 298 -0.14 -26.94 11.87
N PRO A 299 -0.62 -27.42 13.04
CA PRO A 299 -1.86 -28.22 13.08
C PRO A 299 -3.13 -27.45 12.71
N SER A 300 -3.11 -26.11 12.80
CA SER A 300 -4.23 -25.24 12.41
C SER A 300 -4.28 -24.93 10.92
N MET A 301 -3.20 -25.21 10.18
CA MET A 301 -3.06 -24.82 8.78
C MET A 301 -4.04 -25.57 7.88
N ILE A 302 -4.74 -24.82 7.04
CA ILE A 302 -5.74 -25.34 6.09
C ILE A 302 -5.14 -25.30 4.70
N VAL A 303 -4.68 -26.45 4.20
CA VAL A 303 -3.89 -26.54 2.96
C VAL A 303 -4.52 -27.49 1.95
N THR A 304 -4.91 -28.68 2.40
CA THR A 304 -5.45 -29.71 1.51
C THR A 304 -6.95 -29.62 1.38
N LYS A 305 -7.51 -30.20 0.32
CA LYS A 305 -8.97 -30.31 0.17
C LYS A 305 -9.65 -30.90 1.41
N LYS A 306 -9.02 -31.89 2.05
CA LYS A 306 -9.48 -32.50 3.30
C LYS A 306 -9.53 -31.51 4.46
N ASP A 307 -8.53 -30.63 4.58
CA ASP A 307 -8.54 -29.55 5.60
C ASP A 307 -9.69 -28.59 5.37
N TYR A 308 -9.87 -28.16 4.11
CA TYR A 308 -10.96 -27.28 3.68
C TYR A 308 -12.34 -27.89 3.98
N ASP A 309 -12.57 -29.14 3.56
CA ASP A 309 -13.80 -29.87 3.85
C ASP A 309 -14.05 -29.95 5.37
N LYS A 310 -13.02 -30.23 6.17
CA LYS A 310 -13.11 -30.28 7.64
C LYS A 310 -13.42 -28.93 8.26
N LEU A 311 -12.89 -27.83 7.73
CA LEU A 311 -13.15 -26.48 8.22
C LEU A 311 -14.58 -26.05 7.90
N TYR A 312 -14.95 -26.05 6.62
CA TYR A 312 -16.22 -25.47 6.15
C TYR A 312 -17.45 -26.36 6.35
N SER A 313 -17.28 -27.65 6.67
CA SER A 313 -18.40 -28.53 7.08
C SER A 313 -18.83 -28.33 8.53
N LYS A 314 -18.01 -27.71 9.38
CA LYS A 314 -18.34 -27.47 10.78
C LYS A 314 -19.36 -26.35 10.93
N ARG A 315 -20.48 -26.64 11.60
CA ARG A 315 -21.50 -25.63 11.93
C ARG A 315 -20.93 -24.45 12.72
N GLY A 316 -20.03 -24.69 13.66
CA GLY A 316 -19.39 -23.63 14.45
C GLY A 316 -18.64 -22.61 13.60
N THR A 317 -17.88 -23.09 12.62
CA THR A 317 -17.14 -22.25 11.68
C THR A 317 -18.07 -21.38 10.82
N LEU A 318 -19.18 -21.94 10.33
CA LEU A 318 -20.19 -21.16 9.62
C LEU A 318 -20.79 -20.06 10.49
N VAL A 319 -21.06 -20.34 11.78
CA VAL A 319 -21.59 -19.34 12.72
C VAL A 319 -20.57 -18.23 12.99
N GLN A 320 -19.30 -18.58 13.22
CA GLN A 320 -18.23 -17.60 13.42
C GLN A 320 -18.06 -16.70 12.19
N LEU A 321 -18.03 -17.29 10.98
CA LEU A 321 -17.88 -16.53 9.73
C LEU A 321 -19.12 -15.69 9.42
N ALA A 322 -20.32 -16.19 9.71
CA ALA A 322 -21.56 -15.41 9.62
C ALA A 322 -21.54 -14.21 10.57
N ALA A 323 -21.00 -14.37 11.78
CA ALA A 323 -20.87 -13.27 12.72
C ALA A 323 -19.83 -12.23 12.25
N ILE A 324 -18.69 -12.65 11.69
CA ILE A 324 -17.70 -11.74 11.10
C ILE A 324 -18.33 -10.96 9.93
N LEU A 325 -18.88 -11.67 8.94
CA LEU A 325 -19.51 -11.08 7.75
C LEU A 325 -20.76 -10.24 8.08
N GLY A 326 -21.52 -10.63 9.09
CA GLY A 326 -22.76 -9.95 9.46
C GLY A 326 -22.56 -8.75 10.39
N SER A 327 -21.42 -8.67 11.09
CA SER A 327 -21.22 -7.65 12.12
C SER A 327 -20.99 -6.25 11.56
N ARG A 328 -20.06 -6.12 10.61
CA ARG A 328 -19.56 -4.85 10.06
C ARG A 328 -19.11 -5.06 8.61
N PRO A 329 -19.04 -4.00 7.78
CA PRO A 329 -18.49 -4.09 6.44
C PRO A 329 -17.05 -4.65 6.46
N LEU A 330 -16.74 -5.49 5.48
CA LEU A 330 -15.38 -6.02 5.30
C LEU A 330 -14.70 -5.24 4.17
N LEU A 331 -13.41 -4.96 4.32
CA LEU A 331 -12.58 -4.42 3.25
C LEU A 331 -11.56 -5.48 2.79
N PHE A 332 -11.85 -6.15 1.68
CA PHE A 332 -10.97 -7.15 1.09
C PHE A 332 -9.81 -6.48 0.35
N ILE A 333 -8.57 -6.79 0.75
CA ILE A 333 -7.34 -6.26 0.15
C ILE A 333 -6.42 -7.42 -0.20
N GLY A 334 -5.86 -7.42 -1.42
CA GLY A 334 -4.97 -8.49 -1.90
C GLY A 334 -5.65 -9.87 -1.97
N PHE A 335 -6.98 -9.91 -2.02
CA PHE A 335 -7.78 -11.13 -2.05
C PHE A 335 -8.39 -11.35 -3.44
N SER A 336 -8.19 -12.54 -4.01
CA SER A 336 -8.52 -12.79 -5.42
C SER A 336 -9.86 -13.50 -5.67
N PHE A 337 -10.66 -13.82 -4.62
CA PHE A 337 -11.90 -14.61 -4.73
C PHE A 337 -11.77 -15.91 -5.57
N LYS A 338 -10.54 -16.46 -5.71
CA LYS A 338 -10.27 -17.72 -6.42
C LYS A 338 -10.46 -18.95 -5.54
N ASP A 339 -10.49 -18.77 -4.21
CA ASP A 339 -10.78 -19.84 -3.26
C ASP A 339 -12.25 -20.24 -3.35
N LYS A 340 -12.52 -21.34 -4.05
CA LYS A 340 -13.87 -21.85 -4.27
C LYS A 340 -14.60 -22.18 -2.96
N PHE A 341 -13.90 -22.66 -1.94
CA PHE A 341 -14.53 -23.00 -0.66
C PHE A 341 -14.99 -21.74 0.07
N PHE A 342 -14.14 -20.73 0.12
CA PHE A 342 -14.51 -19.43 0.69
C PHE A 342 -15.66 -18.80 -0.11
N VAL A 343 -15.59 -18.80 -1.45
CA VAL A 343 -16.62 -18.24 -2.33
C VAL A 343 -17.96 -18.95 -2.13
N ASP A 344 -17.98 -20.28 -2.11
CA ASP A 344 -19.19 -21.08 -1.92
C ASP A 344 -19.81 -20.81 -0.55
N MET A 345 -18.98 -20.65 0.48
CA MET A 345 -19.44 -20.28 1.82
C MET A 345 -19.97 -18.84 1.84
N TYR A 346 -19.23 -17.87 1.32
CA TYR A 346 -19.63 -16.47 1.24
C TYR A 346 -20.99 -16.32 0.53
N ASN A 347 -21.17 -17.00 -0.61
CA ASN A 347 -22.42 -17.00 -1.37
C ASN A 347 -23.60 -17.60 -0.59
N LYS A 348 -23.36 -18.50 0.36
CA LYS A 348 -24.42 -19.02 1.25
C LYS A 348 -24.80 -18.00 2.31
N LEU A 349 -23.81 -17.29 2.87
CA LEU A 349 -24.01 -16.35 3.97
C LEU A 349 -24.62 -15.03 3.49
N VAL A 350 -24.15 -14.48 2.36
CA VAL A 350 -24.65 -13.21 1.81
C VAL A 350 -26.10 -13.26 1.32
N LYS A 351 -26.67 -14.46 1.15
CA LYS A 351 -28.12 -14.61 0.88
C LYS A 351 -28.99 -14.34 2.11
N ILE A 352 -28.38 -14.34 3.29
CA ILE A 352 -29.04 -14.21 4.59
C ILE A 352 -28.64 -12.88 5.25
N LEU A 353 -27.41 -12.43 5.00
CA LEU A 353 -26.85 -11.19 5.50
C LEU A 353 -27.06 -10.07 4.47
N ASP A 354 -27.51 -8.90 4.94
CA ASP A 354 -27.70 -7.71 4.11
C ASP A 354 -26.50 -6.74 4.17
N THR A 355 -25.41 -7.18 4.78
CA THR A 355 -24.18 -6.39 4.91
C THR A 355 -23.53 -6.19 3.54
N VAL A 356 -23.10 -4.96 3.28
CA VAL A 356 -22.34 -4.61 2.07
C VAL A 356 -20.85 -4.57 2.42
N HIS A 357 -20.03 -5.20 1.59
CA HIS A 357 -18.58 -5.27 1.74
C HIS A 357 -17.88 -4.51 0.61
N TYR A 358 -16.57 -4.34 0.73
CA TYR A 358 -15.70 -3.69 -0.25
C TYR A 358 -14.58 -4.61 -0.68
N ILE A 359 -14.16 -4.51 -1.94
CA ILE A 359 -12.94 -5.16 -2.41
C ILE A 359 -12.10 -4.22 -3.25
N VAL A 360 -10.80 -4.20 -2.98
CA VAL A 360 -9.80 -3.53 -3.82
C VAL A 360 -9.40 -4.45 -4.95
N LEU A 361 -9.60 -4.01 -6.20
CA LEU A 361 -9.18 -4.74 -7.40
C LEU A 361 -8.35 -3.84 -8.31
N PHE A 362 -7.35 -4.45 -8.96
CA PHE A 362 -6.52 -3.77 -9.94
C PHE A 362 -7.02 -4.04 -11.36
N ASN A 363 -7.27 -2.98 -12.11
CA ASN A 363 -7.81 -3.01 -13.47
C ASN A 363 -9.02 -3.95 -13.65
N PRO A 364 -10.04 -3.94 -12.76
CA PRO A 364 -11.16 -4.87 -12.86
C PRO A 364 -11.99 -4.62 -14.11
N GLU A 365 -12.45 -5.70 -14.74
CA GLU A 365 -13.32 -5.62 -15.90
C GLU A 365 -14.79 -5.42 -15.49
N TYR A 366 -15.60 -4.88 -16.41
CA TYR A 366 -17.02 -4.61 -16.16
C TYR A 366 -17.81 -5.84 -15.67
N GLU A 367 -17.55 -7.02 -16.23
CA GLU A 367 -18.24 -8.26 -15.83
C GLU A 367 -17.89 -8.70 -14.41
N GLU A 368 -16.62 -8.55 -14.01
CA GLU A 368 -16.14 -8.85 -12.66
C GLU A 368 -16.80 -7.89 -11.65
N ILE A 369 -16.81 -6.59 -11.95
CA ILE A 369 -17.47 -5.57 -11.13
C ILE A 369 -18.95 -5.90 -10.95
N ARG A 370 -19.66 -6.22 -12.03
CA ARG A 370 -21.09 -6.54 -11.98
C ARG A 370 -21.36 -7.81 -11.17
N ASN A 371 -20.54 -8.85 -11.32
CA ASN A 371 -20.67 -10.09 -10.57
C ASN A 371 -20.51 -9.88 -9.05
N LEU A 372 -19.52 -9.08 -8.65
CA LEU A 372 -19.27 -8.76 -7.24
C LEU A 372 -20.35 -7.85 -6.64
N ASN A 373 -20.81 -6.84 -7.40
CA ASN A 373 -21.91 -5.99 -6.96
C ASN A 373 -23.20 -6.78 -6.70
N ASN A 374 -23.50 -7.81 -7.51
CA ASN A 374 -24.64 -8.71 -7.29
C ASN A 374 -24.52 -9.59 -6.03
N LYS A 375 -23.36 -9.59 -5.39
CA LYS A 375 -23.04 -10.33 -4.16
C LYS A 375 -22.80 -9.40 -2.98
N ASN A 376 -23.37 -8.19 -3.02
CA ASN A 376 -23.20 -7.14 -2.00
C ASN A 376 -21.72 -6.78 -1.75
N ILE A 377 -20.87 -6.87 -2.78
CA ILE A 377 -19.47 -6.42 -2.72
C ILE A 377 -19.31 -5.23 -3.66
N LYS A 378 -19.09 -4.04 -3.10
CA LYS A 378 -18.71 -2.84 -3.84
C LYS A 378 -17.24 -2.93 -4.26
N VAL A 379 -16.98 -2.80 -5.55
CA VAL A 379 -15.60 -2.79 -6.07
C VAL A 379 -14.97 -1.40 -5.96
N LEU A 380 -13.78 -1.35 -5.38
CA LEU A 380 -12.86 -0.22 -5.37
C LEU A 380 -11.80 -0.48 -6.45
N GLY A 381 -12.10 -0.05 -7.67
CA GLY A 381 -11.25 -0.34 -8.84
C GLY A 381 -10.08 0.63 -8.96
N LEU A 382 -8.87 0.10 -8.97
CA LEU A 382 -7.63 0.85 -9.12
C LEU A 382 -7.01 0.61 -10.49
N LYS A 383 -6.70 1.68 -11.23
CA LYS A 383 -5.97 1.63 -12.50
C LYS A 383 -4.47 1.54 -12.21
N VAL A 384 -3.82 0.45 -12.65
CA VAL A 384 -2.37 0.25 -12.48
C VAL A 384 -1.79 -0.26 -13.79
N SER A 385 -1.12 0.62 -14.52
CA SER A 385 -0.43 0.29 -15.79
C SER A 385 1.09 0.27 -15.65
N ASP A 386 1.63 0.95 -14.63
CA ASP A 386 3.06 1.09 -14.34
C ASP A 386 3.59 0.04 -13.35
N GLY A 387 2.72 -0.84 -12.87
CA GLY A 387 3.07 -1.87 -11.89
C GLY A 387 3.16 -1.35 -10.45
N ASN A 388 2.86 -0.08 -10.18
CA ASN A 388 2.96 0.50 -8.83
C ASN A 388 1.69 0.25 -8.00
N TYR A 389 1.45 -1.03 -7.69
CA TYR A 389 0.28 -1.49 -6.93
C TYR A 389 0.22 -0.89 -5.52
N VAL A 390 1.39 -0.74 -4.88
CA VAL A 390 1.51 -0.22 -3.52
C VAL A 390 1.08 1.24 -3.46
N LYS A 391 1.58 2.07 -4.39
CA LYS A 391 1.17 3.47 -4.51
C LYS A 391 -0.32 3.59 -4.78
N ALA A 392 -0.88 2.77 -5.67
CA ALA A 392 -2.31 2.79 -5.97
C ALA A 392 -3.17 2.55 -4.72
N ILE A 393 -2.79 1.60 -3.86
CA ILE A 393 -3.47 1.36 -2.58
C ILE A 393 -3.26 2.53 -1.61
N LYS A 394 -2.06 3.12 -1.52
CA LYS A 394 -1.82 4.32 -0.71
C LYS A 394 -2.73 5.48 -1.13
N VAL A 395 -2.90 5.69 -2.44
CA VAL A 395 -3.79 6.73 -2.98
C VAL A 395 -5.25 6.47 -2.60
N LEU A 396 -5.71 5.22 -2.64
CA LEU A 396 -7.03 4.83 -2.13
C LEU A 396 -7.20 5.23 -0.65
N PHE A 397 -6.24 4.87 0.21
CA PHE A 397 -6.33 5.18 1.63
C PHE A 397 -6.26 6.69 1.91
N ASN A 398 -5.42 7.42 1.20
CA ASN A 398 -5.34 8.88 1.30
C ASN A 398 -6.65 9.55 0.88
N PHE A 399 -7.25 9.11 -0.23
CA PHE A 399 -8.57 9.57 -0.67
C PHE A 399 -9.62 9.34 0.42
N VAL A 400 -9.66 8.14 0.98
CA VAL A 400 -10.64 7.75 2.01
C VAL A 400 -10.46 8.57 3.29
N LYS A 401 -9.23 8.74 3.78
CA LYS A 401 -8.92 9.54 4.98
C LYS A 401 -9.32 11.01 4.79
N LYS A 402 -9.02 11.59 3.63
CA LYS A 402 -9.34 12.98 3.26
C LYS A 402 -10.85 13.23 3.16
N ASN A 403 -11.62 12.25 2.67
CA ASN A 403 -13.06 12.36 2.46
C ASN A 403 -13.89 11.77 3.61
N LYS A 404 -13.23 11.36 4.70
CA LYS A 404 -13.90 10.89 5.91
C LYS A 404 -14.75 12.02 6.48
N THR A 405 -16.06 11.79 6.60
CA THR A 405 -16.97 12.77 7.19
C THR A 405 -16.94 12.60 8.71
N LEU A 406 -16.71 13.69 9.44
CA LEU A 406 -16.75 13.72 10.92
C LEU A 406 -18.16 13.55 11.47
#